data_AF-A0A172YRM0-F1
#
_entry.id   AF-A0A172YRM0-F1
#
_cell.length_a   1.000
_cell.length_b   1.000
_cell.length_c   1.000
_cell.angle_alpha   90.00
_cell.angle_beta   90.00
_cell.angle_gamma   90.00
#
_symmetry.space_group_name_H-M   'P 1'
#
loop_
_entity.id
_entity.type
_entity.pdbx_description
1 polymer ?
#
loop_
_entity_poly.entity_id
_entity_poly.type
_entity_poly.pdbx_seq_one_letter_code
_entity_poly.pdbx_strand_id
1 'polypeptide(L)'
;MTDTNRFSTATRHAPYATTHGWFYKFKSFKLQSEKVMSTPIVINNDLYVTTFDGSKDGLAGDCGAGVKGESFMTLFCMPYGQCNGGSVSSYRLNLGAGIVGGAIGAGGGSGMQRLIVANVDSTGISNNAILQKRYNTANQLIPQRWYDQR
;
A
#
# COMPACT_ATOMS: atom_id res chain seq x y z
N MET A 1 2.39 11.35 -12.47
CA MET A 1 1.90 9.98 -12.75
C MET A 1 0.46 9.84 -12.23
N THR A 2 -0.39 9.06 -12.88
CA THR A 2 -1.82 8.86 -12.57
C THR A 2 -2.20 7.39 -12.71
N ASP A 3 -3.38 7.00 -12.25
CA ASP A 3 -3.88 5.63 -12.39
C ASP A 3 -4.05 5.19 -13.86
N THR A 4 -4.29 6.12 -14.78
CA THR A 4 -4.40 5.83 -16.21
C THR A 4 -3.05 5.42 -16.82
N ASN A 5 -1.94 5.94 -16.31
CA ASN A 5 -0.64 5.83 -16.98
C ASN A 5 0.39 5.01 -16.19
N ARG A 6 0.20 4.82 -14.88
CA ARG A 6 1.13 4.05 -14.03
C ARG A 6 1.13 2.54 -14.29
N PHE A 7 0.30 2.05 -15.21
CA PHE A 7 0.26 0.65 -15.64
C PHE A 7 0.57 0.46 -17.12
N SER A 8 0.97 1.53 -17.83
CA SER A 8 1.36 1.42 -19.23
C SER A 8 2.55 0.47 -19.40
N THR A 9 2.49 -0.43 -20.36
CA THR A 9 3.62 -1.29 -20.76
C THR A 9 4.38 -0.73 -21.97
N ALA A 10 3.77 0.22 -22.70
CA ALA A 10 4.33 0.78 -23.94
C ALA A 10 5.17 2.04 -23.70
N THR A 11 4.80 2.85 -22.69
CA THR A 11 5.40 4.17 -22.46
C THR A 11 5.87 4.32 -21.03
N ARG A 12 7.15 4.64 -20.83
CA ARG A 12 7.65 5.07 -19.51
C ARG A 12 7.29 6.53 -19.27
N HIS A 13 6.49 6.80 -18.25
CA HIS A 13 6.00 8.14 -17.93
C HIS A 13 6.93 8.93 -17.00
N ALA A 14 7.88 8.27 -16.34
CA ALA A 14 8.88 8.91 -15.50
C ALA A 14 10.29 8.34 -15.72
N PRO A 15 10.83 8.42 -16.95
CA PRO A 15 12.20 8.00 -17.20
C PRO A 15 13.19 8.91 -16.47
N TYR A 16 14.15 8.30 -15.77
CA TYR A 16 15.14 8.99 -14.94
C TYR A 16 15.87 10.12 -15.68
N ALA A 17 16.20 9.89 -16.96
CA ALA A 17 16.95 10.82 -17.79
C ALA A 17 16.24 12.17 -18.04
N THR A 18 14.91 12.24 -17.97
CA THR A 18 14.16 13.45 -18.36
C THR A 18 13.23 14.00 -17.29
N THR A 19 12.81 13.18 -16.30
CA THR A 19 11.83 13.63 -15.30
C THR A 19 12.41 13.86 -13.91
N HIS A 20 13.65 13.44 -13.65
CA HIS A 20 14.34 13.55 -12.35
C HIS A 20 13.55 12.96 -11.16
N GLY A 21 12.55 12.12 -11.44
CA GLY A 21 11.65 11.57 -10.45
C GLY A 21 10.21 11.46 -10.96
N TRP A 22 9.31 11.17 -10.03
CA TRP A 22 7.88 11.08 -10.29
C TRP A 22 7.10 11.55 -9.06
N PHE A 23 5.86 11.97 -9.29
CA PHE A 23 4.91 12.22 -8.23
C PHE A 23 3.59 11.54 -8.58
N TYR A 24 2.88 11.11 -7.54
CA TYR A 24 1.51 10.59 -7.62
C TYR A 24 0.62 11.43 -6.72
N LYS A 25 -0.48 11.95 -7.27
CA LYS A 25 -1.47 12.74 -6.52
C LYS A 25 -2.57 11.81 -6.05
N PHE A 26 -2.62 11.53 -4.75
CA PHE A 26 -3.78 10.90 -4.13
C PHE A 26 -4.99 11.85 -4.26
N LYS A 27 -6.07 11.33 -4.81
CA LYS A 27 -7.30 12.09 -5.06
C LYS A 27 -8.48 11.21 -4.68
N SER A 28 -9.40 11.80 -3.93
CA SER A 28 -10.72 11.24 -3.69
C SER A 28 -11.79 12.27 -4.06
N PHE A 29 -13.02 12.09 -3.57
CA PHE A 29 -14.19 12.87 -3.94
C PHE A 29 -14.11 14.34 -3.48
N LYS A 30 -13.45 14.61 -2.35
CA LYS A 30 -13.25 15.97 -1.84
C LYS A 30 -11.82 16.44 -2.04
N LEU A 31 -11.62 17.75 -2.22
CA LEU A 31 -10.30 18.36 -2.30
C LEU A 31 -9.45 17.98 -1.07
N GLN A 32 -8.25 17.45 -1.31
CA GLN A 32 -7.25 17.09 -0.29
C GLN A 32 -7.74 16.11 0.79
N SER A 33 -8.74 15.28 0.49
CA SER A 33 -9.33 14.36 1.46
C SER A 33 -8.51 13.10 1.71
N GLU A 34 -7.68 12.68 0.74
CA GLU A 34 -6.78 11.55 0.88
C GLU A 34 -5.35 12.00 1.12
N LYS A 35 -4.75 11.56 2.23
CA LYS A 35 -3.40 11.92 2.65
C LYS A 35 -2.62 10.69 3.10
N VAL A 36 -1.29 10.73 2.95
CA VAL A 36 -0.40 9.70 3.50
C VAL A 36 -0.38 9.87 5.02
N MET A 37 -0.73 8.82 5.77
CA MET A 37 -0.86 8.88 7.24
C MET A 37 0.11 7.97 7.98
N SER A 38 0.92 7.18 7.26
CA SER A 38 1.91 6.31 7.86
C SER A 38 3.19 6.27 7.03
N THR A 39 4.26 5.84 7.68
CA THR A 39 5.58 5.67 7.05
C THR A 39 5.48 4.66 5.91
N PRO A 40 5.84 5.03 4.66
CA PRO A 40 5.85 4.09 3.56
C PRO A 40 6.82 2.92 3.80
N ILE A 41 6.47 1.75 3.28
CA ILE A 41 7.28 0.53 3.38
C ILE A 41 7.90 0.25 2.01
N VAL A 42 9.20 -0.02 1.96
CA VAL A 42 9.89 -0.43 0.72
C VAL A 42 10.56 -1.77 0.92
N ILE A 43 10.31 -2.70 0.00
CA ILE A 43 10.98 -4.01 -0.02
C ILE A 43 11.11 -4.50 -1.47
N ASN A 44 12.32 -4.92 -1.88
CA ASN A 44 12.59 -5.48 -3.21
C ASN A 44 11.98 -4.66 -4.38
N ASN A 45 12.26 -3.35 -4.39
CA ASN A 45 11.75 -2.40 -5.39
C ASN A 45 10.22 -2.21 -5.41
N ASP A 46 9.50 -2.67 -4.40
CA ASP A 46 8.08 -2.38 -4.21
C ASP A 46 7.91 -1.36 -3.09
N LEU A 47 7.22 -0.26 -3.38
CA LEU A 47 6.90 0.80 -2.44
C LEU A 47 5.41 0.74 -2.10
N TYR A 48 5.12 0.48 -0.84
CA TYR A 48 3.79 0.46 -0.26
C TYR A 48 3.53 1.77 0.48
N VAL A 49 2.54 2.52 0.02
CA VAL A 49 2.12 3.78 0.63
C VAL A 49 0.71 3.61 1.17
N THR A 50 0.56 3.80 2.47
CA THR A 50 -0.76 3.83 3.10
C THR A 50 -1.27 5.25 3.22
N THR A 51 -2.50 5.45 2.79
CA THR A 51 -3.22 6.71 2.85
C THR A 51 -4.49 6.55 3.66
N PHE A 52 -5.00 7.67 4.16
CA PHE A 52 -6.31 7.79 4.79
C PHE A 52 -7.13 8.82 4.01
N ASP A 53 -8.36 8.45 3.69
CA ASP A 53 -9.33 9.27 3.00
C ASP A 53 -10.47 9.67 3.96
N GLY A 54 -10.39 10.88 4.49
CA GLY A 54 -11.39 11.43 5.40
C GLY A 54 -12.72 11.80 4.73
N SER A 55 -12.85 11.64 3.40
CA SER A 55 -14.14 11.86 2.72
C SER A 55 -15.07 10.65 2.77
N LYS A 56 -14.55 9.46 3.12
CA LYS A 56 -15.34 8.24 3.27
C LYS A 56 -16.12 8.23 4.59
N ASP A 57 -17.13 7.36 4.67
CA ASP A 57 -18.07 7.33 5.79
C ASP A 57 -17.41 6.82 7.08
N GLY A 58 -16.48 5.86 6.97
CA GLY A 58 -15.74 5.31 8.11
C GLY A 58 -16.62 4.49 9.06
N LEU A 59 -16.31 4.56 10.36
CA LEU A 59 -17.07 3.89 11.42
C LEU A 59 -17.69 4.95 12.34
N ALA A 60 -18.99 4.87 12.57
CA ALA A 60 -19.71 5.66 13.56
C ALA A 60 -20.59 4.73 14.40
N GLY A 61 -20.51 4.85 15.72
CA GLY A 61 -21.43 4.19 16.65
C GLY A 61 -22.61 5.08 17.02
N ASP A 62 -23.66 4.48 17.57
CA ASP A 62 -24.90 5.18 17.99
C ASP A 62 -24.66 6.22 19.11
N CYS A 63 -23.51 6.18 19.78
CA CYS A 63 -23.12 7.07 20.89
C CYS A 63 -22.24 8.26 20.44
N GLY A 64 -22.14 8.56 19.14
CA GLY A 64 -21.44 9.74 18.62
C GLY A 64 -19.91 9.65 18.59
N ALA A 65 -19.32 8.54 19.06
CA ALA A 65 -17.91 8.22 18.86
C ALA A 65 -17.71 7.50 17.51
N GLY A 66 -16.79 7.98 16.69
CA GLY A 66 -16.50 7.39 15.40
C GLY A 66 -15.25 7.94 14.74
N VAL A 67 -14.65 7.16 13.86
CA VAL A 67 -13.58 7.61 12.96
C VAL A 67 -14.17 7.69 11.56
N LYS A 68 -14.37 8.91 11.07
CA LYS A 68 -14.82 9.15 9.70
C LYS A 68 -13.66 8.98 8.73
N GLY A 69 -13.80 8.08 7.77
CA GLY A 69 -12.81 7.83 6.72
C GLY A 69 -12.33 6.40 6.66
N GLU A 70 -11.68 6.06 5.54
CA GLU A 70 -11.11 4.74 5.28
C GLU A 70 -9.64 4.86 4.92
N SER A 71 -8.85 3.83 5.25
CA SER A 71 -7.46 3.74 4.84
C SER A 71 -7.31 2.87 3.60
N PHE A 72 -6.33 3.21 2.77
CA PHE A 72 -5.98 2.45 1.57
C PHE A 72 -4.48 2.20 1.55
N MET A 73 -4.07 1.10 0.94
CA MET A 73 -2.68 0.84 0.61
C MET A 73 -2.50 0.85 -0.90
N THR A 74 -1.53 1.60 -1.40
CA THR A 74 -1.19 1.65 -2.82
C THR A 74 0.22 1.12 -3.02
N LEU A 75 0.38 0.19 -3.96
CA LEU A 75 1.66 -0.35 -4.38
C LEU A 75 2.17 0.38 -5.63
N PHE A 76 3.41 0.86 -5.54
CA PHE A 76 4.18 1.47 -6.61
C PHE A 76 5.44 0.65 -6.90
N CYS A 77 5.80 0.54 -8.18
CA CYS A 77 7.00 -0.17 -8.60
C CYS A 77 8.18 0.79 -8.74
N MET A 78 9.18 0.64 -7.88
CA MET A 78 10.39 1.47 -7.87
C MET A 78 11.33 1.07 -9.02
N PRO A 79 12.17 2.01 -9.51
CA PRO A 79 12.27 3.41 -9.09
C PRO A 79 11.28 4.36 -9.78
N TYR A 80 10.48 3.87 -10.73
CA TYR A 80 9.69 4.73 -11.64
C TYR A 80 8.29 5.07 -11.13
N GLY A 81 7.83 4.40 -10.08
CA GLY A 81 6.45 4.46 -9.58
C GLY A 81 5.42 3.77 -10.50
N GLN A 82 5.79 3.47 -11.74
CA GLN A 82 4.99 2.79 -12.75
C GLN A 82 5.27 1.29 -12.74
N CYS A 83 4.20 0.49 -12.73
CA CYS A 83 4.26 -0.96 -12.80
C CYS A 83 4.07 -1.47 -14.24
N ASN A 84 4.68 -2.61 -14.57
CA ASN A 84 4.63 -3.21 -15.91
C ASN A 84 3.30 -3.95 -16.13
N GLY A 85 2.19 -3.20 -16.19
CA GLY A 85 0.84 -3.71 -16.34
C GLY A 85 0.04 -3.79 -15.04
N GLY A 86 -1.21 -4.25 -15.19
CA GLY A 86 -2.21 -4.34 -14.13
C GLY A 86 -3.18 -3.16 -14.11
N SER A 87 -3.87 -2.99 -12.99
CA SER A 87 -4.89 -1.96 -12.81
C SER A 87 -4.89 -1.41 -11.38
N VAL A 88 -5.71 -0.40 -11.13
CA VAL A 88 -5.89 0.16 -9.78
C VAL A 88 -6.32 -0.92 -8.80
N SER A 89 -7.26 -1.80 -9.16
CA SER A 89 -7.74 -2.87 -8.27
C SER A 89 -6.66 -3.91 -7.93
N SER A 90 -5.67 -4.09 -8.81
CA SER A 90 -4.53 -4.98 -8.55
C SER A 90 -3.47 -4.33 -7.64
N TYR A 91 -3.35 -3.00 -7.63
CA TYR A 91 -2.26 -2.27 -6.95
C TYR A 91 -2.76 -1.28 -5.88
N ARG A 92 -4.03 -1.39 -5.50
CA ARG A 92 -4.63 -0.63 -4.41
C ARG A 92 -5.53 -1.56 -3.60
N LEU A 93 -5.42 -1.49 -2.29
CA LEU A 93 -6.17 -2.31 -1.35
C LEU A 93 -6.90 -1.38 -0.38
N ASN A 94 -8.20 -1.59 -0.19
CA ASN A 94 -8.93 -0.92 0.89
C ASN A 94 -8.60 -1.64 2.20
N LEU A 95 -8.12 -0.90 3.19
CA LEU A 95 -7.77 -1.41 4.50
C LEU A 95 -8.95 -1.33 5.49
N GLY A 96 -10.06 -0.73 5.07
CA GLY A 96 -11.25 -0.52 5.88
C GLY A 96 -11.25 0.81 6.58
N ALA A 97 -12.29 1.01 7.39
CA ALA A 97 -12.51 2.24 8.12
C ALA A 97 -11.49 2.45 9.24
N GLY A 98 -11.20 3.74 9.51
CA GLY A 98 -10.21 4.15 10.49
C GLY A 98 -8.81 4.36 9.89
N ILE A 99 -7.87 4.76 10.75
CA ILE A 99 -6.47 4.99 10.38
C ILE A 99 -5.72 3.69 10.63
N VAL A 100 -5.60 2.87 9.59
CA VAL A 100 -4.99 1.54 9.65
C VAL A 100 -3.92 1.41 8.56
N GLY A 101 -2.89 0.63 8.84
CA GLY A 101 -1.77 0.40 7.93
C GLY A 101 -1.45 -1.07 7.77
N GLY A 102 -0.40 -1.36 7.00
CA GLY A 102 0.17 -2.69 6.91
C GLY A 102 1.54 -2.77 7.59
N ALA A 103 1.98 -3.99 7.82
CA ALA A 103 3.31 -4.30 8.36
C ALA A 103 3.97 -5.41 7.53
N ILE A 104 5.29 -5.56 7.66
CA ILE A 104 5.98 -6.71 7.09
C ILE A 104 5.84 -7.89 8.07
N GLY A 105 5.28 -8.99 7.60
CA GLY A 105 5.16 -10.23 8.36
C GLY A 105 5.82 -11.43 7.68
N ALA A 106 5.85 -12.57 8.37
CA ALA A 106 6.33 -13.82 7.81
C ALA A 106 5.33 -14.34 6.76
N GLY A 107 5.85 -14.75 5.60
CA GLY A 107 5.05 -15.16 4.44
C GLY A 107 4.89 -16.67 4.25
N GLY A 108 5.49 -17.47 5.13
CA GLY A 108 5.46 -18.93 5.09
C GLY A 108 6.05 -19.55 6.35
N GLY A 109 5.90 -20.86 6.51
CA GLY A 109 6.32 -21.59 7.73
C GLY A 109 7.83 -21.59 8.00
N SER A 110 8.66 -21.35 6.99
CA SER A 110 10.12 -21.35 7.12
C SER A 110 10.71 -20.04 7.66
N GLY A 111 9.93 -18.96 7.75
CA GLY A 111 10.44 -17.63 8.13
C GLY A 111 11.36 -16.97 7.09
N MET A 112 11.64 -17.62 5.97
CA MET A 112 12.47 -17.12 4.86
C MET A 112 11.69 -16.32 3.82
N GLN A 113 10.39 -16.16 4.04
CA GLN A 113 9.52 -15.35 3.19
C GLN A 113 8.92 -14.20 3.99
N ARG A 114 8.76 -13.05 3.33
CA ARG A 114 8.04 -11.89 3.84
C ARG A 114 6.84 -11.58 2.97
N LEU A 115 5.83 -10.99 3.58
CA LEU A 115 4.68 -10.40 2.89
C LEU A 115 4.22 -9.16 3.63
N ILE A 116 3.37 -8.35 2.98
CA ILE A 116 2.66 -7.28 3.67
C ILE A 116 1.42 -7.86 4.33
N VAL A 117 1.39 -7.79 5.65
CA VAL A 117 0.23 -8.13 6.47
C VAL A 117 -0.63 -6.89 6.62
N ALA A 118 -1.89 -7.00 6.25
CA ALA A 118 -2.91 -5.99 6.46
C ALA A 118 -4.11 -6.65 7.14
N ASN A 119 -4.78 -5.94 8.04
CA ASN A 119 -5.97 -6.44 8.73
C ASN A 119 -7.21 -6.27 7.85
N VAL A 120 -7.28 -7.04 6.75
CA VAL A 120 -8.37 -7.00 5.78
C VAL A 120 -8.92 -8.39 5.53
N ASP A 121 -10.23 -8.48 5.32
CA ASP A 121 -10.82 -9.71 4.80
C ASP A 121 -10.44 -9.85 3.31
N SER A 122 -9.56 -10.81 3.02
CA SER A 122 -9.09 -11.09 1.67
C SER A 122 -9.91 -12.15 0.94
N THR A 123 -10.93 -12.75 1.56
CA THR A 123 -11.66 -13.90 0.99
C THR A 123 -12.32 -13.60 -0.35
N GLY A 124 -12.79 -12.36 -0.56
CA GLY A 124 -13.37 -11.91 -1.82
C GLY A 124 -12.41 -11.18 -2.77
N ILE A 125 -11.15 -11.00 -2.38
CA ILE A 125 -10.19 -10.17 -3.13
C ILE A 125 -9.25 -11.07 -3.95
N SER A 126 -9.55 -11.23 -5.23
CA SER A 126 -8.67 -11.93 -6.19
C SER A 126 -7.75 -10.95 -6.93
N ASN A 127 -6.59 -11.43 -7.37
CA ASN A 127 -5.66 -10.71 -8.26
C ASN A 127 -5.15 -9.35 -7.76
N ASN A 128 -5.04 -9.20 -6.43
CA ASN A 128 -4.41 -8.04 -5.82
C ASN A 128 -2.94 -8.33 -5.48
N ALA A 129 -2.04 -7.56 -6.08
CA ALA A 129 -0.59 -7.73 -5.97
C ALA A 129 -0.08 -7.48 -4.54
N ILE A 130 -0.74 -6.64 -3.74
CA ILE A 130 -0.35 -6.39 -2.34
C ILE A 130 -0.52 -7.68 -1.52
N LEU A 131 -1.66 -8.36 -1.69
CA LEU A 131 -1.99 -9.59 -0.96
C LEU A 131 -1.19 -10.81 -1.46
N GLN A 132 -0.84 -10.83 -2.74
CA GLN A 132 -0.18 -11.98 -3.38
C GLN A 132 1.36 -11.93 -3.34
N LYS A 133 1.96 -10.74 -3.25
CA LYS A 133 3.43 -10.62 -3.25
C LYS A 133 4.06 -11.35 -2.06
N ARG A 134 5.10 -12.11 -2.36
CA ARG A 134 5.98 -12.80 -1.40
C ARG A 134 7.41 -12.43 -1.72
N TYR A 135 8.19 -12.17 -0.70
CA TYR A 135 9.59 -11.78 -0.82
C TYR A 135 10.45 -12.83 -0.14
N ASN A 136 11.28 -13.53 -0.93
CA ASN A 136 12.27 -14.43 -0.36
C ASN A 136 13.40 -13.59 0.27
N THR A 137 13.78 -13.94 1.49
CA THR A 137 14.91 -13.35 2.20
C THR A 137 16.01 -14.39 2.34
N ALA A 138 17.26 -13.98 2.15
CA ALA A 138 18.40 -14.89 2.33
C ALA A 138 18.60 -15.31 3.79
N ASN A 139 18.10 -14.50 4.74
CA ASN A 139 18.14 -14.74 6.17
C ASN A 139 16.72 -14.71 6.77
N GLN A 140 16.53 -15.40 7.89
CA GLN A 140 15.32 -15.27 8.69
C GLN A 140 15.32 -13.91 9.41
N LEU A 141 14.38 -13.04 9.05
CA LEU A 141 14.21 -11.74 9.71
C LEU A 141 13.25 -11.87 10.91
N ILE A 142 13.63 -11.42 12.09
CA ILE A 142 12.71 -11.32 13.21
C ILE A 142 12.48 -9.83 13.46
N PRO A 143 11.31 -9.27 13.05
CA PRO A 143 11.01 -7.88 13.36
C PRO A 143 10.78 -7.77 14.87
N GLN A 144 11.77 -7.23 15.60
CA GLN A 144 11.62 -6.89 17.01
C GLN A 144 11.23 -5.43 17.15
N ARG A 145 10.30 -5.14 18.08
CA ARG A 145 10.06 -3.75 18.48
C ARG A 145 11.17 -3.33 19.43
N TRP A 146 11.41 -2.03 19.51
CA TRP A 146 12.50 -1.47 20.33
C TRP A 146 12.41 -1.84 21.82
N TYR A 147 11.22 -2.17 22.32
CA TYR A 147 10.98 -2.61 23.70
C TYR A 147 10.95 -4.15 23.89
N ASP A 148 11.03 -4.93 22.81
CA ASP A 148 11.11 -6.40 22.89
C ASP A 148 12.56 -6.87 23.13
N GLN A 149 13.52 -5.95 23.15
CA GLN A 149 14.90 -6.23 23.54
C GLN A 149 15.00 -6.17 25.07
N ARG A 150 14.68 -7.28 25.74
CA ARG A 150 14.99 -7.46 27.17
C ARG A 150 15.39 -8.89 27.46
#